data_AF-A0A956N062-F1
#
_entry.id   AF-A0A956N062-F1
#
_cell.length_a   1.000
_cell.length_b   1.000
_cell.length_c   1.000
_cell.angle_alpha   90.00
_cell.angle_beta   90.00
_cell.angle_gamma   90.00
#
_symmetry.space_group_name_H-M   'P 1'
#
loop_
_entity.id
_entity.type
_entity.pdbx_description
1 polymer ?
#
loop_
_entity_poly.entity_id
_entity_poly.type
_entity_poly.pdbx_seq_one_letter_code
_entity_poly.pdbx_strand_id
1 'polypeptide(L)'
;MIAYTKINSVLPLILKSVREEDTNLNLLSYALDAYRMIEGPSHTIEEVAVYEIKDHKAQLCSDIKTVNLATYLFQNPSNSECTSLSDCLNITSGESQEEYNLTSSSNPCAGNYAIAHKLYLSTDYYNNNFAPLKYVGTSSFICTECFNRFCHNCNETFSVDHNKIMWTSFAEGSDCLLYDVEAKNEDGEFLIIDDVEVKKFLALYAEHEHFRNRFFMHEEGTGQNLSMLSGQVNYWYNKAKAAIRKTTLNATLIGEITNNSQNAKFFNMLPYQYRQRYEFGSVGYKNRY
;
A
#
# COMPACT_ATOMS: atom_id res chain seq x y z
N MET A 1 -3.55 4.94 -16.64
CA MET A 1 -2.64 5.30 -15.55
C MET A 1 -3.45 6.12 -14.56
N ILE A 2 -3.40 5.79 -13.26
CA ILE A 2 -4.10 6.57 -12.23
C ILE A 2 -3.24 7.80 -11.97
N ALA A 3 -3.82 9.00 -12.13
CA ALA A 3 -3.15 10.24 -11.80
C ALA A 3 -3.36 10.54 -10.31
N TYR A 4 -2.30 10.98 -9.65
CA TYR A 4 -2.32 11.37 -8.23
C TYR A 4 -2.00 12.85 -8.09
N THR A 5 -2.51 13.45 -7.03
CA THR A 5 -2.28 14.86 -6.69
C THR A 5 -2.27 15.03 -5.17
N LYS A 6 -1.71 16.14 -4.70
CA LYS A 6 -1.66 16.45 -3.27
C LYS A 6 -3.08 16.66 -2.73
N ILE A 7 -3.34 16.17 -1.51
CA ILE A 7 -4.64 16.38 -0.83
C ILE A 7 -4.99 17.88 -0.69
N ASN A 8 -3.97 18.75 -0.63
CA ASN A 8 -4.12 20.20 -0.60
C ASN A 8 -4.91 20.77 -1.80
N SER A 9 -4.96 20.04 -2.92
CA SER A 9 -5.78 20.40 -4.08
C SER A 9 -7.29 20.43 -3.81
N VAL A 10 -7.74 19.89 -2.67
CA VAL A 10 -9.14 19.96 -2.19
C VAL A 10 -9.46 21.34 -1.61
N LEU A 11 -8.49 22.03 -1.00
CA LEU A 11 -8.74 23.31 -0.30
C LEU A 11 -9.40 24.39 -1.18
N PRO A 12 -8.99 24.60 -2.45
CA PRO A 12 -9.65 25.59 -3.30
C PRO A 12 -11.13 25.29 -3.59
N LEU A 13 -11.58 24.05 -3.41
CA LEU A 13 -12.95 23.62 -3.63
C LEU A 13 -13.85 23.80 -2.40
N ILE A 14 -13.24 24.05 -1.24
CA ILE A 14 -13.94 24.35 0.02
C ILE A 14 -14.35 25.83 0.02
N LEU A 15 -15.59 26.08 0.41
CA LEU A 15 -16.14 27.43 0.57
C LEU A 15 -15.18 28.33 1.35
N LYS A 16 -14.94 29.53 0.80
CA LYS A 16 -14.01 30.49 1.37
C LYS A 16 -14.36 30.84 2.83
N SER A 17 -15.64 30.99 3.16
CA SER A 17 -16.09 31.25 4.53
C SER A 17 -15.66 30.14 5.50
N VAL A 18 -15.80 28.88 5.10
CA VAL A 18 -15.37 27.73 5.92
C VAL A 18 -13.85 27.73 6.11
N ARG A 19 -13.08 28.09 5.07
CA ARG A 19 -11.61 28.20 5.16
C ARG A 19 -11.11 29.36 6.00
N GLU A 20 -11.92 30.39 6.19
CA GLU A 20 -11.60 31.52 7.08
C GLU A 20 -11.97 31.21 8.53
N GLU A 21 -12.95 30.33 8.75
CA GLU A 21 -13.44 29.93 10.08
C GLU A 21 -12.72 28.72 10.67
N ASP A 22 -12.06 27.89 9.85
CA ASP A 22 -11.35 26.68 10.28
C ASP A 22 -9.90 26.64 9.78
N THR A 23 -9.08 25.78 10.38
CA THR A 23 -7.69 25.61 9.95
C THR A 23 -7.61 24.69 8.74
N ASN A 24 -6.68 24.97 7.82
CA ASN A 24 -6.39 24.06 6.71
C ASN A 24 -6.06 22.64 7.20
N LEU A 25 -5.40 22.49 8.36
CA LEU A 25 -5.07 21.19 8.93
C LEU A 25 -6.34 20.38 9.26
N ASN A 26 -7.32 20.99 9.93
CA ASN A 26 -8.58 20.32 10.27
C ASN A 26 -9.36 19.93 9.01
N LEU A 27 -9.46 20.85 8.05
CA LEU A 27 -10.17 20.63 6.78
C LEU A 27 -9.53 19.49 5.97
N LEU A 28 -8.19 19.43 5.93
CA LEU A 28 -7.47 18.33 5.29
C LEU A 28 -7.61 17.02 6.06
N SER A 29 -7.69 17.05 7.40
CA SER A 29 -7.97 15.86 8.20
C SER A 29 -9.35 15.28 7.87
N TYR A 30 -10.39 16.11 7.81
CA TYR A 30 -11.73 15.66 7.41
C TYR A 30 -11.75 15.13 5.97
N ALA A 31 -11.05 15.79 5.05
CA ALA A 31 -10.91 15.32 3.68
C ALA A 31 -10.20 13.95 3.61
N LEU A 32 -9.17 13.72 4.43
CA LEU A 32 -8.46 12.45 4.49
C LEU A 32 -9.35 11.34 5.04
N ASP A 33 -10.12 11.62 6.09
CA ASP A 33 -11.08 10.66 6.64
C ASP A 33 -12.15 10.31 5.61
N ALA A 34 -12.68 11.29 4.88
CA ALA A 34 -13.59 11.07 3.75
C ALA A 34 -12.94 10.17 2.68
N TYR A 35 -11.69 10.42 2.33
CA TYR A 35 -10.97 9.66 1.32
C TYR A 35 -10.84 8.19 1.72
N ARG A 36 -10.59 7.91 3.00
CA ARG A 36 -10.54 6.56 3.57
C ARG A 36 -11.89 5.84 3.57
N MET A 37 -13.02 6.56 3.53
CA MET A 37 -14.36 5.97 3.41
C MET A 37 -14.67 5.44 2.01
N ILE A 38 -13.94 5.91 1.00
CA ILE A 38 -14.09 5.40 -0.35
C ILE A 38 -13.25 4.13 -0.43
N GLU A 39 -13.88 2.97 -0.31
CA GLU A 39 -13.16 1.70 -0.38
C GLU A 39 -12.59 1.49 -1.80
N GLY A 40 -11.26 1.28 -1.90
CA GLY A 40 -10.59 0.98 -3.17
C GLY A 40 -9.08 0.73 -3.03
N PRO A 41 -8.45 0.06 -4.01
CA PRO A 41 -6.99 -0.17 -4.01
C PRO A 41 -6.17 1.07 -4.37
N SER A 42 -6.82 2.18 -4.73
CA SER A 42 -6.19 3.42 -5.19
C SER A 42 -5.75 4.37 -4.08
N HIS A 43 -5.92 3.98 -2.80
CA HIS A 43 -5.53 4.78 -1.64
C HIS A 43 -4.14 4.41 -1.12
N THR A 44 -3.60 3.28 -1.61
CA THR A 44 -2.33 2.75 -1.14
C THR A 44 -1.33 2.61 -2.28
N ILE A 45 -0.05 2.70 -1.90
CA ILE A 45 1.08 2.39 -2.77
C ILE A 45 1.83 1.20 -2.17
N GLU A 46 2.37 0.36 -3.05
CA GLU A 46 3.22 -0.76 -2.67
C GLU A 46 4.64 -0.26 -2.39
N GLU A 47 5.15 -0.61 -1.23
CA GLU A 47 6.51 -0.33 -0.77
C GLU A 47 7.20 -1.60 -0.31
N VAL A 48 8.53 -1.54 -0.30
CA VAL A 48 9.39 -2.65 0.10
C VAL A 48 10.32 -2.16 1.18
N ALA A 49 10.42 -2.89 2.29
CA ALA A 49 11.43 -2.63 3.29
C ALA A 49 12.03 -3.91 3.83
N VAL A 50 13.30 -3.80 4.23
CA VAL A 50 14.03 -4.87 4.93
C VAL A 50 14.04 -4.55 6.42
N TYR A 51 13.62 -5.53 7.22
CA TYR A 51 13.57 -5.45 8.67
C TYR A 51 14.59 -6.40 9.28
N GLU A 52 15.37 -5.90 10.24
CA GLU A 52 16.26 -6.73 11.04
C GLU A 52 15.47 -7.42 12.15
N ILE A 53 15.61 -8.73 12.25
CA ILE A 53 14.95 -9.57 13.25
C ILE A 53 15.92 -9.78 14.41
N LYS A 54 15.46 -9.48 15.63
CA LYS A 54 16.17 -9.71 16.89
C LYS A 54 15.22 -10.30 17.91
N ASP A 55 15.66 -11.32 18.63
CA ASP A 55 14.83 -12.02 19.62
C ASP A 55 13.47 -12.45 19.06
N HIS A 56 13.46 -13.03 17.85
CA HIS A 56 12.25 -13.47 17.14
C HIS A 56 11.26 -12.37 16.74
N LYS A 57 11.68 -11.11 16.73
CA LYS A 57 10.78 -9.99 16.42
C LYS A 57 11.40 -8.86 15.62
N ALA A 58 10.55 -8.14 14.91
CA ALA A 58 10.83 -6.83 14.31
C ALA A 58 9.67 -5.87 14.53
N GLN A 59 9.99 -4.61 14.80
CA GLN A 59 8.99 -3.53 14.81
C GLN A 59 8.76 -3.06 13.37
N LEU A 60 7.53 -3.19 12.89
CA LEU A 60 7.16 -2.69 11.57
C LEU A 60 6.77 -1.21 11.63
N CYS A 61 6.78 -0.55 10.46
CA CYS A 61 6.30 0.81 10.32
C CYS A 61 4.83 0.93 10.73
N SER A 62 4.50 2.03 11.42
CA SER A 62 3.16 2.25 11.98
C SER A 62 2.07 2.45 10.92
N ASP A 63 2.46 2.90 9.73
CA ASP A 63 1.56 3.23 8.63
C ASP A 63 1.32 2.08 7.63
N ILE A 64 1.91 0.90 7.87
CA ILE A 64 1.60 -0.30 7.11
C ILE A 64 0.11 -0.61 7.21
N LYS A 65 -0.57 -0.68 6.06
CA LYS A 65 -1.96 -1.12 5.96
C LYS A 65 -2.04 -2.63 5.80
N THR A 66 -1.33 -3.16 4.81
CA THR A 66 -1.40 -4.58 4.43
C THR A 66 -0.03 -5.09 4.00
N VAL A 67 0.41 -6.23 4.51
CA VAL A 67 1.58 -6.95 4.04
C VAL A 67 1.14 -7.90 2.94
N ASN A 68 1.75 -7.75 1.77
CA ASN A 68 1.45 -8.49 0.55
C ASN A 68 2.41 -9.67 0.35
N LEU A 69 3.68 -9.52 0.72
CA LEU A 69 4.67 -10.60 0.70
C LEU A 69 5.65 -10.45 1.86
N ALA A 70 5.99 -11.57 2.50
CA ALA A 70 7.07 -11.65 3.48
C ALA A 70 8.06 -12.76 3.09
N THR A 71 9.34 -12.41 3.05
CA THR A 71 10.44 -13.35 2.77
C THR A 71 11.59 -13.12 3.74
N TYR A 72 12.35 -14.15 4.05
CA TYR A 72 13.52 -14.05 4.91
C TYR A 72 14.79 -14.39 4.14
N LEU A 73 15.87 -13.72 4.52
CA LEU A 73 17.21 -14.01 4.03
C LEU A 73 17.75 -15.27 4.73
N PHE A 74 17.71 -16.41 4.05
CA PHE A 74 18.12 -17.69 4.63
C PHE A 74 19.62 -17.95 4.49
N GLN A 75 20.28 -17.23 3.60
CA GLN A 75 21.71 -17.36 3.33
C GLN A 75 22.30 -15.99 2.99
N ASN A 76 23.53 -15.73 3.43
CA ASN A 76 24.24 -14.52 3.05
C ASN A 76 24.64 -14.58 1.57
N PRO A 77 24.39 -13.52 0.80
CA PRO A 77 24.72 -13.46 -0.62
C PRO A 77 26.23 -13.51 -0.84
N SER A 78 26.64 -14.19 -1.90
CA SER A 78 28.01 -14.22 -2.38
C SER A 78 28.40 -12.93 -3.11
N ASN A 79 29.71 -12.67 -3.24
CA ASN A 79 30.20 -11.48 -3.96
C ASN A 79 29.67 -11.40 -5.40
N SER A 80 29.57 -12.54 -6.11
CA SER A 80 29.02 -12.59 -7.47
C SER A 80 27.53 -12.24 -7.53
N GLU A 81 26.77 -12.61 -6.50
CA GLU A 81 25.34 -12.26 -6.40
C GLU A 81 25.16 -10.78 -6.05
N CYS A 82 26.03 -10.23 -5.22
CA CYS A 82 26.08 -8.78 -4.99
C CYS A 82 26.42 -8.01 -6.28
N THR A 83 27.33 -8.53 -7.12
CA THR A 83 27.62 -7.93 -8.43
C THR A 83 26.41 -7.97 -9.36
N SER A 84 25.67 -9.08 -9.43
CA SER A 84 24.48 -9.16 -10.30
C SER A 84 23.38 -8.17 -9.90
N LEU A 85 23.20 -7.94 -8.59
CA LEU A 85 22.31 -6.88 -8.10
C LEU A 85 22.79 -5.49 -8.55
N SER A 86 24.09 -5.21 -8.42
CA SER A 86 24.65 -3.92 -8.83
C SER A 86 24.53 -3.68 -10.34
N ASP A 87 24.70 -4.71 -11.17
CA ASP A 87 24.52 -4.63 -12.61
C ASP A 87 23.06 -4.35 -12.98
N CYS A 88 22.10 -4.95 -12.27
CA CYS A 88 20.68 -4.66 -12.44
C CYS A 88 20.32 -3.21 -12.09
N LEU A 89 20.92 -2.64 -11.04
CA LEU A 89 20.68 -1.25 -10.63
C LEU A 89 21.33 -0.24 -11.59
N ASN A 90 22.49 -0.58 -12.16
CA ASN A 90 23.19 0.27 -13.12
C ASN A 90 22.47 0.38 -14.49
N ILE A 91 21.67 -0.62 -14.87
CA ILE A 91 20.86 -0.58 -16.10
C ILE A 91 19.71 0.42 -15.99
N THR A 92 19.23 0.72 -14.77
CA THR A 92 18.15 1.69 -14.54
C THR A 92 18.61 3.16 -14.49
N SER A 93 19.90 3.42 -14.29
CA SER A 93 20.45 4.78 -14.20
C SER A 93 21.11 5.21 -15.52
N GLY A 94 20.30 5.70 -16.46
CA GLY A 94 20.77 6.61 -17.52
C GLY A 94 21.05 8.03 -17.00
N GLU A 95 20.92 8.26 -15.70
CA GLU A 95 21.17 9.53 -15.02
C GLU A 95 22.26 9.34 -13.95
N SER A 96 23.07 10.38 -13.81
CA SER A 96 24.31 10.44 -13.04
C SER A 96 24.20 9.88 -11.63
N GLN A 97 25.27 9.18 -11.24
CA GLN A 97 25.57 8.62 -9.92
C GLN A 97 25.09 9.51 -8.76
N GLU A 98 24.02 9.09 -8.09
CA GLU A 98 23.93 9.20 -6.65
C GLU A 98 24.08 7.80 -6.07
N GLU A 99 25.12 7.64 -5.27
CA GLU A 99 25.54 6.41 -4.61
C GLU A 99 24.36 5.87 -3.79
N TYR A 100 23.82 4.72 -4.19
CA TYR A 100 22.74 4.02 -3.47
C TYR A 100 23.29 3.49 -2.13
N ASN A 101 23.42 4.38 -1.14
CA ASN A 101 23.81 4.01 0.21
C ASN A 101 22.61 3.36 0.90
N LEU A 102 22.61 2.02 0.92
CA LEU A 102 21.72 1.16 1.70
C LEU A 102 21.84 1.33 3.23
N THR A 103 22.49 2.40 3.70
CA THR A 103 22.90 2.59 5.11
C THR A 103 22.54 3.95 5.71
N SER A 104 21.92 4.88 4.98
CA SER A 104 21.55 6.18 5.55
C SER A 104 20.05 6.29 5.87
N SER A 105 19.78 6.29 7.16
CA SER A 105 18.53 6.67 7.80
C SER A 105 18.01 8.04 7.33
N SER A 106 16.90 8.05 6.59
CA SER A 106 15.82 9.02 6.77
C SER A 106 14.63 8.60 5.91
N ASN A 107 13.71 7.87 6.53
CA ASN A 107 12.43 7.43 5.98
C ASN A 107 12.51 6.18 5.05
N PRO A 108 12.30 4.96 5.57
CA PRO A 108 12.23 3.72 4.77
C PRO A 108 11.01 3.65 3.82
N CYS A 109 10.27 4.76 3.64
CA CYS A 109 8.98 4.87 2.97
C CYS A 109 8.96 5.92 1.85
N ALA A 110 10.03 6.07 1.07
CA ALA A 110 10.12 7.10 0.03
C ALA A 110 10.51 6.54 -1.34
N GLY A 111 9.50 6.29 -2.19
CA GLY A 111 9.62 6.49 -3.65
C GLY A 111 9.93 5.28 -4.55
N ASN A 112 9.01 5.02 -5.49
CA ASN A 112 9.19 4.28 -6.76
C ASN A 112 9.84 2.88 -6.72
N TYR A 113 9.59 2.12 -5.65
CA TYR A 113 10.16 0.78 -5.51
C TYR A 113 9.55 -0.29 -6.42
N ALA A 114 8.38 -0.10 -7.06
CA ALA A 114 7.71 -1.22 -7.73
C ALA A 114 8.47 -1.79 -8.96
N ILE A 115 9.14 -0.95 -9.76
CA ILE A 115 9.94 -1.41 -10.91
C ILE A 115 11.29 -1.94 -10.43
N ALA A 116 11.97 -1.21 -9.55
CA ALA A 116 13.23 -1.62 -8.93
C ALA A 116 13.07 -2.94 -8.17
N HIS A 117 11.92 -3.15 -7.51
CA HIS A 117 11.58 -4.37 -6.78
C HIS A 117 11.34 -5.54 -7.72
N LYS A 118 10.64 -5.35 -8.84
CA LYS A 118 10.48 -6.45 -9.82
C LYS A 118 11.82 -6.91 -10.40
N LEU A 119 12.72 -5.95 -10.65
CA LEU A 119 14.08 -6.26 -11.08
C LEU A 119 14.84 -6.97 -9.96
N TYR A 120 14.77 -6.46 -8.73
CA TYR A 120 15.35 -7.07 -7.53
C TYR A 120 14.90 -8.53 -7.33
N LEU A 121 13.59 -8.80 -7.37
CA LEU A 121 13.02 -10.14 -7.24
C LEU A 121 13.50 -11.10 -8.34
N SER A 122 13.89 -10.57 -9.50
CA SER A 122 14.42 -11.37 -10.62
C SER A 122 15.91 -11.66 -10.53
N THR A 123 16.65 -11.01 -9.63
CA THR A 123 18.10 -11.19 -9.49
C THR A 123 18.47 -12.52 -8.84
N ASP A 124 19.65 -13.02 -9.17
CA ASP A 124 20.24 -14.18 -8.49
C ASP A 124 20.44 -13.89 -6.99
N TYR A 125 20.73 -12.62 -6.64
CA TYR A 125 20.78 -12.15 -5.27
C TYR A 125 19.52 -12.54 -4.49
N TYR A 126 18.34 -12.22 -5.03
CA TYR A 126 17.09 -12.56 -4.38
C TYR A 126 16.80 -14.07 -4.47
N ASN A 127 16.90 -14.65 -5.66
CA ASN A 127 16.46 -16.01 -5.94
C ASN A 127 17.23 -17.08 -5.14
N ASN A 128 18.50 -16.83 -4.84
CA ASN A 128 19.36 -17.79 -4.17
C ASN A 128 19.45 -17.58 -2.66
N ASN A 129 18.99 -16.44 -2.15
CA ASN A 129 19.21 -16.07 -0.75
C ASN A 129 17.90 -15.80 0.02
N PHE A 130 16.78 -15.59 -0.66
CA PHE A 130 15.49 -15.31 -0.04
C PHE A 130 14.50 -16.46 -0.20
N ALA A 131 13.83 -16.80 0.90
CA ALA A 131 12.79 -17.80 0.93
C ALA A 131 11.51 -17.20 1.53
N PRO A 132 10.32 -17.59 1.04
CA PRO A 132 9.09 -17.07 1.59
C PRO A 132 8.82 -17.60 3.01
N LEU A 133 8.12 -16.80 3.79
CA LEU A 133 7.65 -17.16 5.13
C LEU A 133 6.20 -17.67 5.09
N LYS A 134 5.81 -18.56 6.01
CA LYS A 134 4.40 -18.93 6.18
C LYS A 134 3.73 -18.06 7.23
N TYR A 135 2.60 -17.49 6.89
CA TYR A 135 1.79 -16.76 7.86
C TYR A 135 1.01 -17.72 8.76
N VAL A 136 1.08 -17.51 10.08
CA VAL A 136 0.39 -18.36 11.09
C VAL A 136 -0.56 -17.57 12.02
N GLY A 137 -0.77 -16.27 11.76
CA GLY A 137 -1.61 -15.41 12.59
C GLY A 137 -3.07 -15.25 12.13
N THR A 138 -3.81 -14.40 12.85
CA THR A 138 -5.20 -14.00 12.54
C THR A 138 -5.36 -12.52 12.19
N SER A 139 -4.26 -11.75 12.22
CA SER A 139 -4.24 -10.34 11.88
C SER A 139 -4.80 -10.02 10.49
N SER A 140 -5.53 -8.91 10.43
CA SER A 140 -6.05 -8.29 9.22
C SER A 140 -4.98 -7.54 8.44
N PHE A 141 -3.77 -7.37 8.98
CA PHE A 141 -2.67 -6.70 8.29
C PHE A 141 -2.01 -7.58 7.24
N ILE A 142 -2.41 -8.83 7.07
CA ILE A 142 -1.90 -9.69 5.99
C ILE A 142 -2.97 -9.81 4.92
N CYS A 143 -2.58 -9.57 3.67
CA CYS A 143 -3.45 -9.74 2.51
C CYS A 143 -4.18 -11.10 2.56
N THR A 144 -5.49 -11.10 2.29
CA THR A 144 -6.35 -12.29 2.43
C THR A 144 -6.02 -13.39 1.43
N GLU A 145 -5.48 -13.02 0.27
CA GLU A 145 -5.20 -13.94 -0.84
C GLU A 145 -3.70 -14.07 -1.16
N CYS A 146 -2.80 -13.66 -0.26
CA CYS A 146 -1.37 -13.69 -0.54
C CYS A 146 -0.72 -15.07 -0.38
N PHE A 147 0.41 -15.25 -1.07
CA PHE A 147 1.22 -16.47 -1.06
C PHE A 147 1.52 -16.98 0.36
N ASN A 148 1.89 -16.07 1.27
CA ASN A 148 2.31 -16.41 2.63
C ASN A 148 1.23 -17.18 3.43
N ARG A 149 -0.06 -16.95 3.15
CA ARG A 149 -1.16 -17.67 3.82
C ARG A 149 -1.29 -19.12 3.36
N PHE A 150 -0.91 -19.38 2.10
CA PHE A 150 -1.06 -20.69 1.46
C PHE A 150 0.27 -21.43 1.28
N CYS A 151 1.36 -20.89 1.81
CA CYS A 151 2.65 -21.56 1.75
C CYS A 151 2.70 -22.76 2.72
N HIS A 152 2.28 -23.94 2.24
CA HIS A 152 2.28 -25.15 3.06
C HIS A 152 3.68 -25.70 3.34
N ASN A 153 4.66 -25.40 2.48
CA ASN A 153 6.02 -25.96 2.52
C ASN A 153 7.10 -24.93 2.90
N CYS A 154 6.72 -23.79 3.48
CA CYS A 154 7.70 -22.86 4.03
C CYS A 154 8.21 -23.41 5.37
N ASN A 155 9.52 -23.44 5.55
CA ASN A 155 10.15 -23.91 6.78
C ASN A 155 9.91 -22.95 7.94
N GLU A 156 10.03 -21.66 7.65
CA GLU A 156 9.91 -20.59 8.63
C GLU A 156 8.52 -19.93 8.56
N THR A 157 8.11 -19.39 9.69
CA THR A 157 6.79 -18.81 9.90
C THR A 157 6.88 -17.40 10.46
N PHE A 158 5.82 -16.63 10.26
CA PHE A 158 5.65 -15.33 10.88
C PHE A 158 4.20 -15.03 11.26
N SER A 159 4.03 -14.08 12.17
CA SER A 159 2.76 -13.44 12.48
C SER A 159 2.97 -11.95 12.74
N VAL A 160 1.90 -11.16 12.66
CA VAL A 160 1.96 -9.72 12.95
C VAL A 160 0.86 -9.40 13.95
N ASP A 161 1.21 -8.76 15.06
CA ASP A 161 0.24 -8.39 16.08
C ASP A 161 -0.42 -7.02 15.81
N HIS A 162 -1.30 -6.59 16.73
CA HIS A 162 -1.99 -5.30 16.63
C HIS A 162 -1.05 -4.09 16.78
N ASN A 163 0.09 -4.26 17.44
CA ASN A 163 1.10 -3.22 17.66
C ASN A 163 2.13 -3.16 16.53
N LYS A 164 1.87 -3.85 15.41
CA LYS A 164 2.77 -3.92 14.26
C LYS A 164 4.12 -4.57 14.62
N ILE A 165 4.13 -5.46 15.59
CA ILE A 165 5.30 -6.29 15.87
C ILE A 165 5.15 -7.55 15.03
N MET A 166 6.12 -7.78 14.15
CA MET A 166 6.28 -9.04 13.45
C MET A 166 7.00 -10.02 14.37
N TRP A 167 6.45 -11.21 14.49
CA TRP A 167 7.03 -12.34 15.23
C TRP A 167 7.41 -13.44 14.25
N THR A 168 8.57 -14.04 14.41
CA THR A 168 9.12 -15.06 13.50
C THR A 168 9.52 -16.34 14.25
N SER A 169 9.63 -17.47 13.54
CA SER A 169 10.12 -18.72 14.13
C SER A 169 11.64 -18.76 14.33
N PHE A 170 12.40 -17.93 13.60
CA PHE A 170 13.85 -17.79 13.73
C PHE A 170 14.21 -16.58 14.60
N ALA A 171 15.33 -16.68 15.34
CA ALA A 171 15.67 -15.70 16.38
C ALA A 171 16.30 -14.42 15.84
N GLU A 172 17.13 -14.52 14.79
CA GLU A 172 17.93 -13.44 14.22
C GLU A 172 17.99 -13.57 12.70
N GLY A 173 18.05 -12.45 11.99
CA GLY A 173 18.14 -12.42 10.53
C GLY A 173 17.56 -11.16 9.92
N SER A 174 17.24 -11.21 8.62
CA SER A 174 16.63 -10.09 7.90
C SER A 174 15.41 -10.57 7.11
N ASP A 175 14.31 -9.83 7.23
CA ASP A 175 13.08 -10.06 6.49
C ASP A 175 12.85 -8.95 5.47
N CYS A 176 12.55 -9.33 4.23
CA CYS A 176 12.09 -8.42 3.20
C CYS A 176 10.56 -8.50 3.10
N LEU A 177 9.91 -7.36 3.33
CA LEU A 177 8.46 -7.21 3.27
C LEU A 177 8.08 -6.31 2.10
N LEU A 178 7.10 -6.77 1.34
CA LEU A 178 6.32 -5.94 0.43
C LEU A 178 4.97 -5.64 1.11
N TYR A 179 4.61 -4.36 1.19
CA TYR A 179 3.41 -3.93 1.88
C TYR A 179 2.80 -2.68 1.26
N ASP A 180 1.52 -2.46 1.56
CA ASP A 180 0.75 -1.27 1.21
C ASP A 180 0.83 -0.23 2.31
N VAL A 181 1.14 1.02 1.94
CA VAL A 181 1.02 2.21 2.79
C VAL A 181 0.09 3.25 2.17
N GLU A 182 -0.35 4.23 2.95
CA GLU A 182 -1.09 5.37 2.38
C GLU A 182 -0.19 6.12 1.39
N ALA A 183 -0.74 6.43 0.21
CA ALA A 183 0.00 7.15 -0.81
C ALA A 183 0.46 8.52 -0.28
N LYS A 184 1.77 8.75 -0.26
CA LYS A 184 2.40 10.02 0.13
C LYS A 184 3.44 10.43 -0.91
N ASN A 185 3.72 11.72 -1.01
CA ASN A 185 4.89 12.21 -1.74
C ASN A 185 6.17 12.11 -0.88
N GLU A 186 7.29 12.51 -1.44
CA GLU A 186 8.60 12.55 -0.76
C GLU A 186 8.60 13.45 0.49
N ASP A 187 7.77 14.49 0.49
CA ASP A 187 7.58 15.40 1.64
C ASP A 187 6.71 14.79 2.77
N GLY A 188 6.14 13.59 2.57
CA GLY A 188 5.21 12.94 3.50
C GLY A 188 3.77 13.46 3.44
N GLU A 189 3.43 14.31 2.47
CA GLU A 189 2.07 14.79 2.22
C GLU A 189 1.22 13.72 1.53
N PHE A 190 -0.02 13.56 1.97
CA PHE A 190 -0.94 12.59 1.40
C PHE A 190 -1.29 12.90 -0.06
N LEU A 191 -1.28 11.84 -0.87
CA LEU A 191 -1.70 11.84 -2.25
C LEU A 191 -3.12 11.26 -2.37
N ILE A 192 -3.92 11.90 -3.21
CA ILE A 192 -5.26 11.45 -3.57
C ILE A 192 -5.33 11.28 -5.09
N ILE A 193 -6.31 10.50 -5.57
CA ILE A 193 -6.58 10.43 -7.01
C ILE A 193 -6.96 11.81 -7.53
N ASP A 194 -6.35 12.19 -8.65
CA ASP A 194 -6.66 13.42 -9.38
C ASP A 194 -7.94 13.24 -10.22
N ASP A 195 -9.08 13.18 -9.54
CA ASP A 195 -10.41 13.02 -10.12
C ASP A 195 -11.38 14.06 -9.54
N VAL A 196 -12.22 14.63 -10.40
CA VAL A 196 -13.06 15.78 -10.05
C VAL A 196 -14.14 15.35 -9.05
N GLU A 197 -14.76 14.20 -9.26
CA GLU A 197 -15.79 13.63 -8.41
C GLU A 197 -15.22 13.30 -7.03
N VAL A 198 -14.02 12.71 -6.98
CA VAL A 198 -13.29 12.46 -5.73
C VAL A 198 -13.05 13.76 -4.98
N LYS A 199 -12.34 14.73 -5.59
CA LYS A 199 -12.02 15.99 -4.90
C LYS A 199 -13.25 16.76 -4.44
N LYS A 200 -14.34 16.74 -5.23
CA LYS A 200 -15.59 17.41 -4.88
C LYS A 200 -16.26 16.76 -3.67
N PHE A 201 -16.27 15.42 -3.61
CA PHE A 201 -16.74 14.70 -2.43
C PHE A 201 -15.91 15.06 -1.18
N LEU A 202 -14.57 15.04 -1.27
CA LEU A 202 -13.69 15.34 -0.13
C LEU A 202 -13.92 16.76 0.40
N ALA A 203 -14.05 17.74 -0.50
CA ALA A 203 -14.32 19.14 -0.12
C ALA A 203 -15.67 19.28 0.60
N LEU A 204 -16.74 18.67 0.05
CA LEU A 204 -18.07 18.72 0.64
C LEU A 204 -18.13 17.99 1.99
N TYR A 205 -17.37 16.91 2.15
CA TYR A 205 -17.27 16.22 3.44
C TYR A 205 -16.56 17.09 4.48
N ALA A 206 -15.47 17.77 4.11
CA ALA A 206 -14.79 18.70 5.01
C ALA A 206 -15.72 19.86 5.46
N GLU A 207 -16.51 20.42 4.54
CA GLU A 207 -17.54 21.41 4.88
C GLU A 207 -18.62 20.82 5.80
N HIS A 208 -19.07 19.61 5.51
CA HIS A 208 -20.08 18.92 6.31
C HIS A 208 -19.60 18.73 7.75
N GLU A 209 -18.38 18.24 7.95
CA GLU A 209 -17.79 18.05 9.28
C GLU A 209 -17.63 19.37 10.04
N HIS A 210 -17.20 20.43 9.35
CA HIS A 210 -17.13 21.78 9.93
C HIS A 210 -18.50 22.23 10.46
N PHE A 211 -19.55 22.18 9.63
CA PHE A 211 -20.90 22.57 10.06
C PHE A 211 -21.50 21.61 11.08
N ARG A 212 -21.15 20.32 11.03
CA ARG A 212 -21.57 19.32 12.00
C ARG A 212 -21.02 19.65 13.38
N ASN A 213 -19.75 20.03 13.48
CA ASN A 213 -19.13 20.44 14.73
C ASN A 213 -19.81 21.69 15.31
N ARG A 214 -20.07 22.71 14.48
CA ARG A 214 -20.79 23.94 14.92
C ARG A 214 -22.23 23.66 15.33
N PHE A 215 -22.91 22.76 14.65
CA PHE A 215 -24.25 22.30 15.03
C PHE A 215 -24.25 21.67 16.42
N PHE A 216 -23.24 20.84 16.75
CA PHE A 216 -23.07 20.30 18.09
C PHE A 216 -22.70 21.34 19.15
N MET A 217 -22.14 22.48 18.75
CA MET A 217 -21.92 23.64 19.62
C MET A 217 -23.16 24.54 19.76
N HIS A 218 -24.32 24.12 19.23
CA HIS A 218 -25.59 24.84 19.28
C HIS A 218 -25.59 26.21 18.61
N GLU A 219 -24.79 26.41 17.57
CA GLU A 219 -24.81 27.65 16.79
C GLU A 219 -26.06 27.77 15.90
N GLU A 220 -26.76 28.89 15.98
CA GLU A 220 -27.98 29.15 15.21
C GLU A 220 -27.74 29.14 13.68
N GLY A 221 -28.70 28.64 12.91
CA GLY A 221 -28.64 28.63 11.44
C GLY A 221 -27.77 27.52 10.82
N THR A 222 -26.96 26.81 11.60
CA THR A 222 -26.08 25.73 11.09
C THR A 222 -26.84 24.49 10.59
N GLY A 223 -28.01 24.20 11.16
CA GLY A 223 -28.80 23.01 10.82
C GLY A 223 -29.28 22.97 9.36
N GLN A 224 -29.63 24.12 8.76
CA GLN A 224 -30.07 24.18 7.36
C GLN A 224 -28.92 23.85 6.40
N ASN A 225 -27.73 24.43 6.65
CA ASN A 225 -26.53 24.16 5.88
C ASN A 225 -26.11 22.69 6.00
N LEU A 226 -26.15 22.13 7.21
CA LEU A 226 -25.81 20.74 7.46
C LEU A 226 -26.75 19.77 6.73
N SER A 227 -28.06 20.04 6.74
CA SER A 227 -29.05 19.22 6.02
C SER A 227 -28.81 19.24 4.51
N MET A 228 -28.51 20.42 3.94
CA MET A 228 -28.21 20.56 2.51
C MET A 228 -26.92 19.81 2.14
N LEU A 229 -25.84 20.01 2.92
CA LEU A 229 -24.56 19.36 2.71
C LEU A 229 -24.66 17.84 2.83
N SER A 230 -25.44 17.32 3.78
CA SER A 230 -25.63 15.87 3.96
C SER A 230 -26.16 15.19 2.69
N GLY A 231 -27.11 15.84 1.99
CA GLY A 231 -27.62 15.35 0.70
C GLY A 231 -26.55 15.36 -0.40
N GLN A 232 -25.77 16.44 -0.47
CA GLN A 232 -24.69 16.56 -1.46
C GLN A 232 -23.54 15.57 -1.20
N VAL A 233 -23.11 15.42 0.05
CA VAL A 233 -22.08 14.47 0.46
C VAL A 233 -22.43 13.05 0.01
N ASN A 234 -23.66 12.59 0.29
CA ASN A 234 -24.12 11.27 -0.14
C ASN A 234 -24.14 11.11 -1.67
N TYR A 235 -24.59 12.14 -2.40
CA TYR A 235 -24.58 12.12 -3.86
C TYR A 235 -23.15 11.99 -4.43
N TRP A 236 -22.24 12.84 -3.95
CA TRP A 236 -20.86 12.87 -4.43
C TRP A 236 -20.04 11.67 -3.93
N TYR A 237 -20.33 11.12 -2.76
CA TYR A 237 -19.73 9.86 -2.29
C TYR A 237 -19.97 8.73 -3.29
N ASN A 238 -21.21 8.56 -3.76
CA ASN A 238 -21.55 7.53 -4.73
C ASN A 238 -20.86 7.76 -6.09
N LYS A 239 -20.73 9.02 -6.51
CA LYS A 239 -19.99 9.39 -7.72
C LYS A 239 -18.50 9.09 -7.61
N ALA A 240 -17.87 9.49 -6.50
CA ALA A 240 -16.46 9.23 -6.23
C ALA A 240 -16.18 7.72 -6.14
N LYS A 241 -17.04 6.95 -5.46
CA LYS A 241 -16.95 5.48 -5.41
C LYS A 241 -17.05 4.86 -6.80
N ALA A 242 -17.93 5.36 -7.67
CA ALA A 242 -18.03 4.90 -9.05
C ALA A 242 -16.78 5.25 -9.88
N ALA A 243 -16.22 6.45 -9.72
CA ALA A 243 -14.99 6.88 -10.38
C ALA A 243 -13.79 6.01 -9.99
N ILE A 244 -13.64 5.72 -8.70
CA ILE A 244 -12.61 4.81 -8.17
C ILE A 244 -12.80 3.37 -8.66
N ARG A 245 -14.03 2.88 -8.69
CA ARG A 245 -14.31 1.55 -9.25
C ARG A 245 -14.01 1.47 -10.75
N LYS A 246 -14.29 2.52 -11.52
CA LYS A 246 -14.00 2.55 -12.96
C LYS A 246 -12.50 2.54 -13.23
N THR A 247 -11.72 3.32 -12.49
CA THR A 247 -10.26 3.32 -12.58
C THR A 247 -9.68 1.97 -12.17
N THR A 248 -10.22 1.36 -11.12
CA THR A 248 -9.83 0.01 -10.66
C THR A 248 -10.19 -1.07 -11.70
N LEU A 249 -11.42 -1.09 -12.22
CA LEU A 249 -11.85 -2.04 -13.25
C LEU A 249 -11.00 -1.94 -14.51
N ASN A 250 -10.67 -0.72 -14.95
CA ASN A 250 -9.75 -0.55 -16.07
C ASN A 250 -8.37 -1.15 -15.76
N ALA A 251 -7.84 -0.96 -14.55
CA ALA A 251 -6.57 -1.56 -14.14
C ALA A 251 -6.62 -3.10 -14.04
N THR A 252 -7.71 -3.65 -13.51
CA THR A 252 -7.94 -5.10 -13.42
C THR A 252 -8.13 -5.72 -14.80
N LEU A 253 -8.95 -5.10 -15.66
CA LEU A 253 -9.19 -5.58 -17.03
C LEU A 253 -7.90 -5.51 -17.85
N ILE A 254 -7.08 -4.46 -17.69
CA ILE A 254 -5.73 -4.41 -18.27
C ILE A 254 -4.86 -5.54 -17.69
N GLY A 255 -4.96 -5.81 -16.38
CA GLY A 255 -4.31 -6.96 -15.73
C GLY A 255 -4.74 -8.32 -16.31
N GLU A 256 -6.03 -8.53 -16.53
CA GLU A 256 -6.60 -9.76 -17.10
C GLU A 256 -6.24 -9.92 -18.58
N ILE A 257 -6.32 -8.85 -19.38
CA ILE A 257 -5.87 -8.82 -20.78
C ILE A 257 -4.36 -9.10 -20.87
N THR A 258 -3.59 -8.70 -19.86
CA THR A 258 -2.15 -9.02 -19.74
C THR A 258 -1.86 -10.33 -18.98
N ASN A 259 -2.89 -11.16 -18.71
CA ASN A 259 -2.78 -12.47 -18.03
C ASN A 259 -2.12 -12.43 -16.63
N ASN A 260 -2.36 -11.34 -15.90
CA ASN A 260 -1.68 -11.00 -14.66
C ASN A 260 -2.70 -10.48 -13.63
N SER A 261 -3.47 -11.38 -12.99
CA SER A 261 -4.14 -11.05 -11.72
C SER A 261 -3.08 -10.58 -10.70
N GLN A 262 -3.43 -9.77 -9.69
CA GLN A 262 -2.41 -9.33 -8.69
C GLN A 262 -1.70 -10.52 -8.03
N ASN A 263 -2.41 -11.61 -7.74
CA ASN A 263 -1.79 -12.85 -7.28
C ASN A 263 -0.94 -13.51 -8.38
N ALA A 264 -1.39 -13.58 -9.64
CA ALA A 264 -0.58 -14.08 -10.75
C ALA A 264 0.66 -13.22 -11.03
N LYS A 265 0.61 -11.89 -10.77
CA LYS A 265 1.75 -10.99 -10.85
C LYS A 265 2.82 -11.42 -9.84
N PHE A 266 2.45 -11.67 -8.59
CA PHE A 266 3.39 -12.15 -7.58
C PHE A 266 3.90 -13.57 -7.86
N PHE A 267 3.01 -14.48 -8.29
CA PHE A 267 3.44 -15.82 -8.71
C PHE A 267 4.44 -15.75 -9.86
N ASN A 268 4.19 -14.94 -10.88
CA ASN A 268 5.10 -14.74 -12.01
C ASN A 268 6.42 -14.06 -11.61
N MET A 269 6.46 -13.35 -10.48
CA MET A 269 7.65 -12.70 -9.93
C MET A 269 8.51 -13.62 -9.05
N LEU A 270 7.96 -14.70 -8.50
CA LEU A 270 8.75 -15.67 -7.74
C LEU A 270 9.60 -16.54 -8.69
N PRO A 271 10.82 -16.98 -8.30
CA PRO A 271 11.59 -17.88 -9.13
C PRO A 271 10.84 -19.19 -9.40
N TYR A 272 11.12 -19.80 -10.55
CA TYR A 272 10.37 -20.95 -11.10
C TYR A 272 10.18 -22.10 -10.10
N GLN A 273 11.17 -22.34 -9.24
CA GLN A 273 11.15 -23.35 -8.18
C GLN A 273 10.00 -23.19 -7.17
N TYR A 274 9.56 -21.95 -6.92
CA TYR A 274 8.41 -21.66 -6.07
C TYR A 274 7.10 -21.60 -6.86
N ARG A 275 7.16 -21.28 -8.17
CA ARG A 275 5.99 -21.28 -9.08
C ARG A 275 5.41 -22.65 -9.35
N GLN A 276 6.25 -23.62 -9.76
CA GLN A 276 5.79 -24.96 -10.13
C GLN A 276 4.94 -25.60 -9.03
N ARG A 277 5.29 -25.37 -7.75
CA ARG A 277 4.60 -26.01 -6.62
C ARG A 277 3.20 -25.45 -6.36
N TYR A 278 2.87 -24.25 -6.86
CA TYR A 278 1.55 -23.64 -6.72
C TYR A 278 0.62 -23.96 -7.90
N GLU A 279 1.17 -23.96 -9.11
CA GLU A 279 0.43 -24.34 -10.33
C GLU A 279 -0.03 -25.80 -10.29
N PHE A 280 0.75 -26.72 -9.69
CA PHE A 280 0.36 -28.12 -9.54
C PHE A 280 -0.40 -28.43 -8.24
N GLY A 281 -0.32 -27.59 -7.21
CA GLY A 281 -1.06 -27.76 -5.95
C GLY A 281 -2.54 -27.34 -6.03
N SER A 282 -2.87 -26.41 -6.93
CA SER A 282 -4.23 -25.88 -7.11
C SER A 282 -5.12 -26.73 -8.04
N VAL A 283 -4.55 -27.70 -8.77
CA VAL A 283 -5.31 -28.66 -9.60
C VAL A 283 -6.09 -29.66 -8.73
N GLY A 284 -5.77 -29.78 -7.44
CA GLY A 284 -6.44 -30.71 -6.52
C GLY A 284 -7.82 -30.28 -5.98
N TYR A 285 -8.21 -29.01 -6.11
CA TYR A 285 -9.42 -28.47 -5.45
C TYR A 285 -10.60 -28.14 -6.37
N LYS A 286 -10.51 -28.43 -7.68
CA LYS A 286 -11.64 -28.20 -8.62
C LYS A 286 -12.47 -29.43 -8.97
N ASN A 287 -12.23 -30.59 -8.36
CA ASN A 287 -13.04 -31.79 -8.57
C ASN A 287 -13.35 -32.51 -7.26
N ARG A 288 -14.25 -31.94 -6.44
CA ARG A 288 -15.11 -32.73 -5.54
C ARG A 288 -16.50 -32.08 -5.50
N TYR A 289 -17.43 -32.83 -6.10
CA TYR A 289 -18.90 -32.76 -6.14
C TYR A 289 -19.61 -31.66 -5.36
#